data_AF-A0A949A1J5-F1
#
_entry.id   AF-A0A949A1J5-F1
#
_cell.length_a   1.000
_cell.length_b   1.000
_cell.length_c   1.000
_cell.angle_alpha   90.00
_cell.angle_beta   90.00
_cell.angle_gamma   90.00
#
_symmetry.space_group_name_H-M   'P 1'
#
loop_
_entity.id
_entity.type
_entity.pdbx_description
1 polymer ?
#
loop_
_entity_poly.entity_id
_entity_poly.type
_entity_poly.pdbx_seq_one_letter_code
_entity_poly.pdbx_strand_id
1 'polypeptide(L)' 'MKHKLKTADGRALYAKRKCTIEPLFVFGIIKHVMGFRQFLLRGFKAVTGEWTRVSIAWNIKRMFALNI' A
#
# COMPACT_ATOMS: atom_id res chain seq x y z
N MET A 1 -7.05 21.17 -4.35
CA MET A 1 -6.39 20.61 -3.14
C MET A 1 -5.83 21.67 -2.17
N LYS A 2 -5.30 22.82 -2.62
CA LYS A 2 -4.63 23.80 -1.73
C LYS A 2 -5.49 24.38 -0.58
N HIS A 3 -6.79 24.61 -0.80
CA HIS A 3 -7.67 25.20 0.23
C HIS A 3 -8.04 24.21 1.34
N LYS A 4 -8.30 22.94 0.99
CA LYS A 4 -8.65 21.86 1.94
C LYS A 4 -7.46 21.38 2.79
N LEU A 5 -6.21 21.67 2.41
CA LEU A 5 -5.01 21.32 3.18
C LEU A 5 -4.56 22.43 4.16
N LYS A 6 -5.20 23.61 4.12
CA LYS A 6 -4.90 24.72 5.02
C LYS A 6 -5.62 24.61 6.36
N THR A 7 -6.78 23.97 6.42
CA THR A 7 -7.53 23.72 7.66
C THR A 7 -6.97 22.53 8.43
N ALA A 8 -7.01 22.61 9.76
CA ALA A 8 -6.51 21.57 10.67
C ALA A 8 -7.20 20.21 10.42
N ASP A 9 -8.53 20.22 10.22
CA ASP A 9 -9.30 19.01 9.92
C ASP A 9 -8.90 18.37 8.59
N GLY A 10 -8.64 19.18 7.57
CA GLY A 10 -8.22 18.71 6.28
C GLY A 10 -6.81 18.12 6.29
N ARG A 11 -5.91 18.63 7.13
CA ARG A 11 -4.60 17.99 7.38
C ARG A 11 -4.74 16.69 8.16
N ALA A 12 -5.59 16.63 9.18
CA ALA A 12 -5.80 15.40 9.96
C ALA A 12 -6.39 14.28 9.09
N LEU A 13 -7.37 14.62 8.25
CA LEU A 13 -7.98 13.68 7.30
C LEU A 13 -6.98 13.25 6.21
N TYR A 14 -6.13 14.17 5.73
CA TYR A 14 -5.08 13.84 4.78
C TYR A 14 -3.94 13.02 5.40
N ALA A 15 -3.59 13.25 6.66
CA ALA A 15 -2.62 12.45 7.40
C ALA A 15 -3.09 11.00 7.58
N LYS A 16 -4.39 10.78 7.81
CA LYS A 16 -4.97 9.42 7.82
C LYS A 16 -4.80 8.72 6.47
N ARG A 17 -4.93 9.43 5.35
CA ARG A 17 -4.76 8.85 4.00
C ARG A 17 -3.33 8.37 3.71
N LYS A 18 -2.31 8.99 4.32
CA LYS A 18 -0.91 8.53 4.25
C LYS A 18 -0.75 7.12 4.82
N CYS A 19 -1.53 6.76 5.85
CA CYS A 19 -1.45 5.47 6.51
C CYS A 19 -2.36 4.41 5.89
N THR A 20 -3.53 4.79 5.37
CA THR A 20 -4.58 3.80 5.12
C THR A 20 -4.52 3.16 3.72
N ILE A 21 -4.27 3.92 2.64
CA ILE A 21 -4.59 3.43 1.28
C ILE A 21 -3.67 3.94 0.16
N GLU A 22 -2.82 4.96 0.37
CA GLU A 22 -2.11 5.51 -0.78
C GLU A 22 -1.19 4.46 -1.44
N PRO A 23 -1.33 4.24 -2.77
CA PRO A 23 -0.54 3.27 -3.50
C PRO A 23 0.96 3.46 -3.26
N LEU A 24 1.42 4.69 -3.02
CA LEU A 24 2.81 4.99 -2.75
C LEU A 24 3.38 4.26 -1.53
N PHE A 25 2.64 4.17 -0.42
CA PHE A 25 3.11 3.49 0.79
C PHE A 25 3.09 1.97 0.60
N VAL A 26 2.04 1.44 -0.01
CA VAL A 26 1.89 0.00 -0.28
C VAL A 26 2.92 -0.48 -1.31
N PHE A 27 3.07 0.23 -2.43
CA PHE A 27 4.09 -0.08 -3.45
C PHE A 27 5.51 0.13 -2.91
N GLY A 28 5.74 1.15 -2.09
CA GLY A 28 7.03 1.39 -1.43
C GLY A 28 7.40 0.25 -0.49
N ILE A 29 6.48 -0.20 0.37
CA ILE A 29 6.70 -1.34 1.26
C ILE A 29 6.88 -2.62 0.47
N ILE A 30 6.05 -2.90 -0.52
CA ILE A 30 6.17 -4.12 -1.34
C ILE A 30 7.54 -4.16 -2.05
N LYS A 31 8.02 -3.02 -2.57
CA LYS A 31 9.31 -2.95 -3.27
C LYS A 31 10.53 -2.97 -2.33
N HIS A 32 10.50 -2.20 -1.24
CA HIS A 32 11.65 -1.99 -0.37
C HIS A 32 11.67 -2.90 0.86
N VAL A 33 10.52 -3.24 1.43
CA VAL A 33 10.41 -4.05 2.66
C VAL A 33 10.11 -5.51 2.34
N MET A 34 9.34 -5.81 1.29
CA MET A 34 9.10 -7.19 0.84
C MET A 34 10.04 -7.63 -0.29
N GLY A 35 10.83 -6.72 -0.86
CA GLY A 35 11.80 -7.03 -1.91
C GLY A 35 11.18 -7.43 -3.25
N PHE A 36 9.87 -7.23 -3.45
CA PHE A 36 9.18 -7.60 -4.68
C PHE A 36 9.38 -6.50 -5.75
N ARG A 37 10.40 -6.67 -6.59
CA ARG A 37 10.81 -5.68 -7.61
C ARG A 37 10.50 -6.11 -9.05
N GLN A 38 10.29 -7.41 -9.28
CA GLN A 38 10.03 -7.99 -10.59
C GLN A 38 8.99 -9.11 -10.48
N PHE A 39 8.16 -9.25 -11.51
CA PHE A 39 7.26 -10.39 -11.67
C PHE A 39 8.02 -11.55 -12.33
N LEU A 40 7.81 -12.77 -11.85
CA LEU A 40 8.46 -13.97 -12.40
C LEU A 40 7.65 -14.53 -13.58
N LEU A 41 6.33 -14.29 -13.61
CA LEU A 41 5.46 -14.77 -14.68
C LEU A 41 5.19 -13.68 -15.71
N ARG A 42 4.95 -14.11 -16.96
CA ARG A 42 4.50 -13.26 -18.06
C ARG A 42 3.05 -13.54 -18.40
N GLY A 43 2.31 -12.49 -18.75
CA GLY A 43 0.90 -12.56 -19.12
C GLY A 43 -0.04 -12.08 -18.00
N PHE A 44 -1.09 -11.36 -18.38
CA PHE A 44 -1.97 -10.63 -17.45
C PHE A 44 -2.57 -11.52 -16.35
N LYS A 45 -3.07 -12.71 -16.72
CA LYS A 45 -3.66 -13.66 -15.76
C LYS A 45 -2.64 -14.15 -14.73
N ALA A 46 -1.41 -14.45 -15.15
CA ALA A 46 -0.36 -14.99 -14.29
C ALA A 46 0.19 -13.91 -13.33
N VAL A 47 0.43 -12.71 -13.84
CA VAL A 47 0.86 -11.53 -13.06
C VAL A 47 -0.19 -11.15 -12.03
N THR A 48 -1.49 -11.24 -12.37
CA THR A 48 -2.59 -10.98 -11.42
C THR A 48 -2.55 -11.97 -10.24
N GLY A 49 -2.23 -13.23 -10.49
CA GLY A 49 -2.06 -14.25 -9.44
C GLY A 49 -0.89 -13.94 -8.51
N GLU A 50 0.28 -13.59 -9.05
CA GLU A 50 1.44 -13.15 -8.25
C GLU A 50 1.11 -11.92 -7.41
N TRP A 51 0.45 -10.92 -8.01
CA TRP A 51 0.07 -9.70 -7.32
C TRP A 51 -0.94 -9.95 -6.18
N THR A 52 -1.86 -10.89 -6.38
CA THR A 52 -2.83 -11.30 -5.35
C THR A 52 -2.12 -11.92 -4.15
N ARG A 53 -1.12 -12.80 -4.37
CA ARG A 53 -0.31 -13.36 -3.27
C ARG A 53 0.48 -12.29 -2.52
N VAL A 54 1.13 -11.38 -3.23
CA VAL A 54 1.91 -10.30 -2.62
C VAL A 54 1.02 -9.37 -1.78
N SER A 55 -0.16 -9.03 -2.29
CA SER A 55 -1.11 -8.18 -1.56
C SER A 55 -1.69 -8.86 -0.33
N ILE A 56 -1.94 -10.18 -0.37
CA ILE A 56 -2.35 -10.96 0.82
C ILE A 56 -1.22 -10.96 1.86
N ALA A 57 0.01 -11.27 1.45
CA ALA A 57 1.16 -11.26 2.35
C ALA A 57 1.34 -9.89 3.03
N TRP A 58 1.13 -8.80 2.29
CA TRP A 58 1.17 -7.45 2.83
C TRP A 58 0.03 -7.17 3.81
N ASN A 59 -1.19 -7.57 3.48
CA ASN A 59 -2.32 -7.41 4.40
C ASN A 59 -2.08 -8.16 5.73
N ILE A 60 -1.57 -9.39 5.68
CA ILE A 60 -1.23 -10.17 6.89
C ILE A 60 -0.15 -9.46 7.72
N LYS A 61 0.93 -9.01 7.08
CA LYS A 61 2.00 -8.26 7.77
C LYS A 61 1.48 -6.95 8.38
N ARG A 62 0.55 -6.28 7.70
CA ARG A 62 -0.09 -5.06 8.20
C ARG A 62 -1.00 -5.33 9.39
N MET A 63 -1.78 -6.42 9.37
CA MET A 63 -2.63 -6.82 10.50
C MET A 63 -1.79 -7.15 11.74
N PHE A 64 -0.69 -7.90 11.57
CA PHE A 64 0.23 -8.21 12.67
C PHE A 64 0.90 -6.96 13.25
N ALA A 65 1.36 -6.05 12.40
CA ALA A 65 1.96 -4.79 12.86
C ALA A 65 0.97 -3.85 13.55
N LEU A 66 -0.33 -3.96 13.25
CA LEU A 66 -1.38 -3.15 13.85
C LEU A 66 -1.94 -3.74 15.15
N ASN A 67 -1.54 -4.96 15.57
CA ASN A 67 -1.99 -5.64 16.79
C ASN A 67 -3.49 -5.39 17.10
N ILE A 68 -4.34 -5.77 16.15
CA ILE A 68 -5.80 -5.89 16.37
C ILE A 68 -6.08 -7.29 16.93
#